data_AF-A0A432V6X2-F1
#
_entry.id   AF-A0A432V6X2-F1
#
_cell.length_a   1.000
_cell.length_b   1.000
_cell.length_c   1.000
_cell.angle_alpha   90.00
_cell.angle_beta   90.00
_cell.angle_gamma   90.00
#
_symmetry.space_group_name_H-M   'P 1'
#
loop_
_entity.id
_entity.type
_entity.pdbx_description
1 polymer ?
#
loop_
_entity_poly.entity_id
_entity_poly.type
_entity_poly.pdbx_seq_one_letter_code
_entity_poly.pdbx_strand_id
1 'polypeptide(L)'
;MTPARAIAMLDRQLAAHGEKVVMRRYTASSGSPRPKTDISNVSALVRAIKAEELVGGIDMTASTVVLSPTGLAALLPLKKGDKVVIQGRERNVELPKPIFVHDTLVRITLLVTG
;
A
#
# COMPACT_ATOMS: atom_id res chain seq x y z
N MET A 1 -8.45 10.25 -20.46
CA MET A 1 -7.73 10.64 -19.22
C MET A 1 -6.27 10.26 -19.41
N THR A 2 -5.30 11.14 -19.13
CA THR A 2 -3.87 10.77 -19.23
C THR A 2 -3.38 10.11 -17.94
N PRO A 3 -2.36 9.24 -17.98
CA PRO A 3 -1.83 8.60 -16.76
C PRO A 3 -1.32 9.59 -15.74
N ALA A 4 -0.57 10.61 -16.18
CA ALA A 4 -0.08 11.68 -15.31
C ALA A 4 -1.22 12.44 -14.61
N ARG A 5 -2.34 12.68 -15.31
CA ARG A 5 -3.51 13.32 -14.71
C ARG A 5 -4.21 12.41 -13.71
N ALA A 6 -4.27 11.10 -13.97
CA ALA A 6 -4.81 10.13 -13.02
C ALA A 6 -3.99 10.09 -11.71
N ILE A 7 -2.67 10.05 -11.82
CA ILE A 7 -1.74 10.11 -10.66
C ILE A 7 -1.94 11.42 -9.91
N ALA A 8 -1.91 12.57 -10.58
CA ALA A 8 -2.07 13.87 -9.94
C ALA A 8 -3.46 14.06 -9.27
N MET A 9 -4.50 13.44 -9.82
CA MET A 9 -5.83 13.44 -9.18
C MET A 9 -5.83 12.59 -7.92
N LEU A 10 -5.24 11.39 -7.97
CA LEU A 10 -5.12 10.52 -6.80
C LEU A 10 -4.25 11.16 -5.72
N ASP A 11 -3.10 11.72 -6.07
CA ASP A 11 -2.19 12.40 -5.14
C ASP A 11 -2.90 13.53 -4.39
N ARG A 12 -3.71 14.34 -5.08
CA ARG A 12 -4.51 15.40 -4.44
C ARG A 12 -5.54 14.84 -3.47
N GLN A 13 -6.23 13.76 -3.83
CA GLN A 13 -7.21 13.12 -2.94
C GLN A 13 -6.54 12.50 -1.71
N LEU A 14 -5.41 11.82 -1.89
CA LEU A 14 -4.64 11.23 -0.79
C LEU A 14 -4.03 12.30 0.12
N ALA A 15 -3.65 13.45 -0.42
CA ALA A 15 -3.20 14.58 0.38
C ALA A 15 -4.32 15.22 1.22
N ALA A 16 -5.55 15.26 0.70
CA ALA A 16 -6.69 15.88 1.36
C ALA A 16 -7.39 14.95 2.37
N HIS A 17 -7.45 13.64 2.10
CA HIS A 17 -8.28 12.70 2.85
C HIS A 17 -7.53 11.44 3.31
N GLY A 18 -6.27 11.27 2.90
CA GLY A 18 -5.46 10.13 3.30
C GLY A 18 -4.78 10.35 4.66
N GLU A 19 -4.17 9.29 5.14
CA GLU A 19 -3.23 9.31 6.25
C GLU A 19 -1.81 8.95 5.79
N LYS A 20 -0.83 9.20 6.64
CA LYS A 20 0.57 8.87 6.36
C LYS A 20 0.89 7.46 6.86
N VAL A 21 1.42 6.64 5.97
CA VAL A 21 1.89 5.28 6.27
C VAL A 21 3.37 5.13 5.93
N VAL A 22 3.99 4.10 6.50
CA VAL A 22 5.35 3.69 6.13
C VAL A 22 5.27 2.40 5.35
N MET A 23 5.80 2.40 4.13
CA MET A 23 5.98 1.17 3.36
C MET A 23 7.34 0.56 3.71
N ARG A 24 7.37 -0.73 3.99
CA ARG A 24 8.56 -1.44 4.43
C ARG A 24 8.75 -2.73 3.67
N ARG A 25 9.99 -2.99 3.22
CA ARG A 25 10.40 -4.29 2.69
C ARG A 25 11.65 -4.77 3.42
N TYR A 26 11.57 -5.97 3.98
CA TYR A 26 12.76 -6.64 4.53
C TYR A 26 13.56 -7.28 3.40
N THR A 27 14.87 -7.07 3.37
CA THR A 27 15.76 -7.58 2.31
C THR A 27 16.47 -8.89 2.68
N ALA A 28 16.53 -9.23 3.96
CA ALA A 28 16.98 -10.54 4.46
C ALA A 28 15.80 -11.32 5.05
N SER A 29 15.90 -12.63 5.24
CA SER A 29 14.92 -13.46 5.97
C SER A 29 15.13 -13.47 7.48
N SER A 30 16.35 -13.16 7.95
CA SER A 30 16.78 -13.13 9.36
C SER A 30 17.85 -12.05 9.60
N GLY A 31 18.20 -11.78 10.85
CA GLY A 31 19.24 -10.80 11.26
C GLY A 31 18.80 -9.86 12.40
N SER A 32 19.77 -9.24 13.09
CA SER A 32 19.52 -8.29 14.19
C SER A 32 20.43 -7.05 14.08
N PRO A 33 19.89 -5.86 13.70
CA PRO A 33 18.56 -5.64 13.14
C PRO A 33 18.47 -6.18 11.71
N ARG A 34 17.32 -6.79 11.37
CA ARG A 34 17.04 -7.30 10.01
C ARG A 34 17.09 -6.14 9.01
N PRO A 35 17.93 -6.22 7.95
CA PRO A 35 17.99 -5.19 6.91
C PRO A 35 16.62 -4.94 6.28
N LYS A 36 16.25 -3.66 6.16
CA LYS A 36 14.96 -3.21 5.64
C LYS A 36 15.09 -1.91 4.85
N THR A 37 14.21 -1.75 3.88
CA THR A 37 13.99 -0.50 3.14
C THR A 37 12.66 0.08 3.58
N ASP A 38 12.71 1.24 4.23
CA ASP A 38 11.53 1.97 4.72
C ASP A 38 11.34 3.23 3.86
N ILE A 39 10.15 3.37 3.26
CA ILE A 39 9.70 4.63 2.65
C ILE A 39 8.69 5.26 3.60
N SER A 40 9.11 6.36 4.22
CA SER A 40 8.28 7.13 5.16
C SER A 40 7.39 8.14 4.44
N ASN A 41 6.35 8.62 5.12
CA ASN A 41 5.44 9.69 4.65
C ASN A 41 4.66 9.40 3.37
N VAL A 42 4.42 8.12 3.08
CA VAL A 42 3.60 7.69 1.95
C VAL A 42 2.15 8.06 2.25
N SER A 43 1.54 8.88 1.39
CA SER A 43 0.11 9.18 1.52
C SER A 43 -0.71 7.97 1.10
N ALA A 44 -1.63 7.53 1.95
CA ALA A 44 -2.47 6.39 1.71
C ALA A 44 -3.90 6.63 2.21
N LEU A 45 -4.88 6.05 1.53
CA LEU A 45 -6.22 5.94 2.08
C LEU A 45 -6.36 4.54 2.68
N VAL A 46 -6.48 4.48 4.00
CA VAL A 46 -6.72 3.22 4.73
C VAL A 46 -8.20 3.12 5.05
N ARG A 47 -8.78 1.97 4.75
CA ARG A 47 -10.20 1.69 4.91
C ARG A 47 -10.36 0.29 5.48
N ALA A 48 -11.29 0.11 6.41
CA ALA A 48 -11.70 -1.23 6.83
C ALA A 48 -12.31 -1.99 5.64
N ILE A 49 -12.08 -3.29 5.60
CA ILE A 49 -12.76 -4.21 4.69
C ILE A 49 -14.27 -4.12 4.92
N LYS A 50 -15.06 -4.09 3.84
CA LYS A 50 -16.52 -4.21 3.95
C LYS A 50 -16.94 -5.66 4.18
N ALA A 51 -18.11 -5.89 4.78
CA ALA A 51 -18.58 -7.23 5.09
C ALA A 51 -18.66 -8.15 3.85
N GLU A 52 -18.96 -7.59 2.69
CA GLU A 52 -19.06 -8.31 1.41
C GLU A 52 -17.70 -8.72 0.84
N GLU A 53 -16.61 -8.12 1.33
CA GLU A 53 -15.24 -8.43 0.94
C GLU A 53 -14.62 -9.53 1.85
N LEU A 54 -15.33 -10.03 2.89
CA LEU A 54 -14.88 -11.04 3.87
C LEU A 54 -14.84 -12.49 3.33
N VAL A 55 -14.85 -12.68 2.01
CA VAL A 55 -14.89 -14.02 1.41
C VAL A 55 -13.51 -14.67 1.45
N GLY A 56 -13.43 -15.92 1.92
CA GLY A 56 -12.23 -16.77 1.76
C GLY A 56 -11.19 -16.69 2.88
N GLY A 57 -11.61 -16.48 4.14
CA GLY A 57 -10.69 -16.50 5.30
C GLY A 57 -9.98 -15.17 5.55
N ILE A 58 -10.52 -14.08 5.00
CA ILE A 58 -10.08 -12.72 5.34
C ILE A 58 -10.86 -12.30 6.60
N ASP A 59 -10.17 -12.21 7.72
CA ASP A 59 -10.77 -11.82 8.99
C ASP A 59 -11.06 -10.32 9.07
N MET A 60 -11.92 -9.92 10.00
CA MET A 60 -12.32 -8.51 10.25
C MET A 60 -11.14 -7.59 10.63
N THR A 61 -9.95 -8.13 10.85
CA THR A 61 -8.72 -7.36 11.13
C THR A 61 -8.08 -6.81 9.86
N ALA A 62 -8.48 -7.27 8.68
CA ALA A 62 -7.92 -6.81 7.43
C ALA A 62 -8.22 -5.32 7.18
N SER A 63 -7.50 -4.71 6.24
CA SER A 63 -7.76 -3.36 5.77
C SER A 63 -7.39 -3.25 4.31
N THR A 64 -8.09 -2.39 3.59
CA THR A 64 -7.70 -1.98 2.24
C THR A 64 -6.90 -0.70 2.31
N VAL A 65 -5.73 -0.69 1.68
CA VAL A 65 -4.87 0.49 1.59
C VAL A 65 -4.75 0.89 0.13
N VAL A 66 -5.13 2.12 -0.20
CA VAL A 66 -4.99 2.68 -1.54
C VAL A 66 -3.82 3.64 -1.57
N LEU A 67 -2.90 3.40 -2.51
CA LEU A 67 -1.66 4.13 -2.67
C LEU A 67 -1.53 4.68 -4.10
N SER A 68 -0.86 5.81 -4.21
CA SER A 68 -0.33 6.32 -5.46
C SER A 68 1.09 5.77 -5.69
N PRO A 69 1.55 5.58 -6.95
CA PRO A 69 2.94 5.22 -7.26
C PRO A 69 3.96 6.32 -6.90
N THR A 70 3.51 7.56 -6.66
CA THR A 70 4.37 8.70 -6.35
C THR A 70 5.23 8.44 -5.11
N GLY A 71 6.56 8.54 -5.26
CA GLY A 71 7.52 8.35 -4.16
C GLY A 71 7.77 6.89 -3.76
N LEU A 72 7.18 5.90 -4.45
CA LEU A 72 7.33 4.48 -4.13
C LEU A 72 8.34 3.74 -5.02
N ALA A 73 9.05 4.43 -5.91
CA ALA A 73 9.91 3.83 -6.94
C ALA A 73 10.88 2.76 -6.39
N ALA A 74 11.46 2.97 -5.20
CA ALA A 74 12.41 2.03 -4.59
C ALA A 74 11.78 0.70 -4.11
N LEU A 75 10.46 0.64 -3.95
CA LEU A 75 9.74 -0.55 -3.52
C LEU A 75 8.88 -1.16 -4.63
N LEU A 76 8.67 -0.48 -5.76
CA LEU A 76 7.89 -1.02 -6.86
C LEU A 76 8.61 -2.18 -7.57
N PRO A 77 7.88 -3.21 -8.01
CA PRO A 77 6.47 -3.50 -7.69
C PRO A 77 6.32 -3.95 -6.23
N LEU A 78 5.20 -3.58 -5.59
CA LEU A 78 4.83 -4.11 -4.28
C LEU A 78 4.43 -5.59 -4.39
N LYS A 79 4.83 -6.39 -3.39
CA LYS A 79 4.70 -7.84 -3.39
C LYS A 79 4.02 -8.32 -2.11
N LYS A 80 3.45 -9.53 -2.15
CA LYS A 80 2.99 -10.22 -0.94
C LYS A 80 4.16 -10.35 0.05
N GLY A 81 3.90 -10.08 1.33
CA GLY A 81 4.91 -10.10 2.40
C GLY A 81 5.63 -8.77 2.64
N ASP A 82 5.45 -7.78 1.76
CA ASP A 82 5.79 -6.39 2.10
C ASP A 82 4.96 -5.94 3.31
N LYS A 83 5.43 -4.90 3.98
CA LYS A 83 4.80 -4.39 5.20
C LYS A 83 4.29 -2.96 4.99
N VAL A 84 3.17 -2.67 5.64
CA VAL A 84 2.63 -1.32 5.77
C VAL A 84 2.51 -1.02 7.25
N VAL A 85 3.19 0.01 7.72
CA VAL A 85 3.05 0.50 9.09
C VAL A 85 1.99 1.58 9.09
N ILE A 86 0.88 1.30 9.77
CA ILE A 86 -0.28 2.20 9.91
C ILE A 86 -0.42 2.51 11.39
N GLN A 87 -0.31 3.79 11.77
CA GLN A 87 -0.42 4.24 13.17
C GLN A 87 0.51 3.44 14.13
N GLY A 88 1.73 3.16 13.68
CA GLY A 88 2.73 2.40 14.44
C GLY A 88 2.54 0.88 14.44
N ARG A 89 1.45 0.35 13.87
CA ARG A 89 1.22 -1.10 13.74
C ARG A 89 1.68 -1.61 12.38
N GLU A 90 2.55 -2.61 12.40
CA GLU A 90 3.02 -3.26 11.18
C GLU A 90 1.99 -4.27 10.69
N ARG A 91 1.49 -4.05 9.47
CA ARG A 91 0.56 -4.95 8.78
C ARG A 91 1.22 -5.62 7.59
N ASN A 92 0.79 -6.83 7.28
CA ASN A 92 1.30 -7.61 6.15
C ASN A 92 0.52 -7.30 4.88
N VAL A 93 1.20 -7.08 3.76
CA VAL A 93 0.57 -7.04 2.44
C VAL A 93 0.26 -8.47 2.02
N GLU A 94 -1.02 -8.80 1.92
CA GLU A 94 -1.49 -10.10 1.44
C GLU A 94 -1.66 -10.12 -0.07
N LEU A 95 -2.25 -9.06 -0.62
CA LEU A 95 -2.58 -9.00 -2.03
C LEU A 95 -2.37 -7.59 -2.60
N PRO A 96 -1.31 -7.38 -3.38
CA PRO A 96 -1.15 -6.15 -4.15
C PRO A 96 -1.96 -6.21 -5.45
N LYS A 97 -2.80 -5.20 -5.69
CA LYS A 97 -3.59 -5.01 -6.91
C LYS A 97 -3.16 -3.72 -7.60
N PRO A 98 -2.15 -3.75 -8.48
CA PRO A 98 -1.75 -2.60 -9.28
C PRO A 98 -2.80 -2.29 -10.35
N ILE A 99 -2.95 -1.02 -10.69
CA ILE A 99 -3.88 -0.54 -11.71
C ILE A 99 -3.13 0.34 -12.69
N PHE A 100 -3.28 0.00 -13.96
CA PHE A 100 -2.59 0.63 -15.06
C PHE A 100 -3.58 1.41 -15.94
N VAL A 101 -3.14 2.56 -16.44
CA VAL A 101 -3.83 3.33 -17.47
C VAL A 101 -2.81 3.56 -18.58
N HIS A 102 -3.11 3.12 -19.80
CA HIS A 102 -2.18 3.19 -20.94
C HIS A 102 -0.78 2.65 -20.55
N ASP A 103 -0.76 1.42 -20.00
CA ASP A 103 0.44 0.71 -19.53
C ASP A 103 1.29 1.40 -18.45
N THR A 104 0.79 2.50 -17.90
CA THR A 104 1.44 3.24 -16.81
C THR A 104 0.76 2.93 -15.49
N LEU A 105 1.52 2.55 -14.46
CA LEU A 105 1.00 2.34 -13.11
C LEU A 105 0.48 3.67 -12.55
N VAL A 106 -0.80 3.71 -12.13
CA VAL A 106 -1.41 4.94 -11.60
C VAL A 106 -1.96 4.79 -10.18
N ARG A 107 -2.24 3.56 -9.73
CA ARG A 107 -2.79 3.28 -8.40
C ARG A 107 -2.42 1.88 -7.97
N ILE A 108 -2.25 1.68 -6.67
CA ILE A 108 -2.06 0.35 -6.09
C ILE A 108 -3.08 0.21 -4.96
N THR A 109 -3.89 -0.85 -5.02
CA THR A 109 -4.80 -1.22 -3.94
C THR A 109 -4.23 -2.46 -3.25
N LEU A 110 -3.98 -2.36 -1.95
CA LEU A 110 -3.45 -3.44 -1.14
C LEU A 110 -4.55 -3.97 -0.24
N LEU A 111 -4.64 -5.30 -0.14
CA LEU A 111 -5.23 -5.94 1.02
C LEU A 111 -4.12 -6.17 2.04
N VAL A 112 -4.30 -5.67 3.26
CA VAL A 112 -3.37 -5.87 4.37
C VAL A 112 -4.06 -6.56 5.54
N THR A 113 -3.31 -7.37 6.28
CA THR A 113 -3.79 -8.11 7.47
C THR A 113 -2.79 -7.97 8.63
N GLY A 114 -3.26 -8.32 9.82
CA GLY A 114 -2.55 -8.03 11.09
C GLY A 114 -2.72 -6.58 11.51
#